data_AF-I9KIR7-F1
#
_entry.id   AF-I9KIR7-F1
#
_cell.length_a   1.000
_cell.length_b   1.000
_cell.length_c   1.000
_cell.angle_alpha   90.00
_cell.angle_beta   90.00
_cell.angle_gamma   90.00
#
_symmetry.space_group_name_H-M   'P 1'
#
loop_
_entity.id
_entity.type
_entity.pdbx_description
1 polymer ?
#
loop_
_entity_poly.entity_id
_entity_poly.type
_entity_poly.pdbx_seq_one_letter_code
_entity_poly.pdbx_strand_id
1 'polypeptide(L)'
;MVARKCPWRGLGCRRWITFTEVVVPVAVAHIRAEARHLRALGWSYRRIARRLQARHRLGALVAFRLAHGWTQEEAARRWNERWPGRGPAKTGKTWSYWESWPGKGGRAPSATVLSRLAELYLCRPGDLLDGPDFGELDAGADGAGDRSAAGCSCEAGAVGDDDDRCAGLLSVAATLASPTGRDAPSATAIEARLAEFVTGWVPAA
;
A
#
# COMPACT_ATOMS: atom_id res chain seq x y z
N MET A 1 -37.06 18.39 -15.31
CA MET A 1 -36.02 17.58 -15.99
C MET A 1 -35.01 18.51 -16.62
N VAL A 2 -33.78 18.58 -16.09
CA VAL A 2 -32.64 19.17 -16.81
C VAL A 2 -31.43 18.29 -16.50
N ALA A 3 -31.06 17.46 -17.47
CA ALA A 3 -29.87 16.63 -17.42
C ALA A 3 -28.64 17.55 -17.58
N ARG A 4 -27.85 17.74 -16.52
CA ARG A 4 -26.55 18.39 -16.64
C ARG A 4 -25.50 17.35 -17.01
N LYS A 5 -24.96 17.48 -18.23
CA LYS A 5 -23.84 16.70 -18.77
C LYS A 5 -22.61 16.87 -17.85
N CYS A 6 -22.00 15.75 -17.45
CA CYS A 6 -20.66 15.75 -16.85
C CYS A 6 -19.62 16.27 -17.86
N PRO A 7 -18.67 17.12 -17.44
CA PRO A 7 -17.66 17.72 -18.33
C PRO A 7 -16.52 16.76 -18.72
N TRP A 8 -16.46 15.55 -18.18
CA TRP A 8 -15.42 14.56 -18.47
C TRP A 8 -15.94 13.48 -19.44
N ARG A 9 -16.22 13.86 -20.68
CA ARG A 9 -16.40 12.89 -21.78
C ARG A 9 -15.06 12.75 -22.50
N GLY A 10 -14.41 11.60 -22.34
CA GLY A 10 -13.23 11.28 -23.17
C GLY A 10 -12.38 10.12 -22.67
N LEU A 11 -12.38 9.81 -21.37
CA LEU A 11 -11.49 8.79 -20.81
C LEU A 11 -12.30 7.79 -19.97
N GLY A 12 -12.70 6.68 -20.61
CA GLY A 12 -12.96 5.38 -19.97
C GLY A 12 -13.65 5.37 -18.60
N CYS A 13 -14.78 6.06 -18.43
CA CYS A 13 -15.56 6.02 -17.18
C CYS A 13 -16.24 4.64 -16.99
N ARG A 14 -15.49 3.63 -16.55
CA ARG A 14 -16.07 2.38 -16.04
C ARG A 14 -16.61 2.64 -14.64
N ARG A 15 -17.87 3.09 -14.61
CA ARG A 15 -18.92 2.82 -13.62
C ARG A 15 -18.44 2.17 -12.30
N TRP A 16 -17.92 2.98 -11.38
CA TRP A 16 -17.74 2.60 -9.98
C TRP A 16 -19.10 2.74 -9.28
N ILE A 17 -19.94 1.70 -9.38
CA ILE A 17 -21.16 1.61 -8.56
C ILE A 17 -20.74 1.13 -7.17
N THR A 18 -20.93 2.01 -6.19
CA THR A 18 -20.97 1.69 -4.76
C THR A 18 -22.10 0.69 -4.51
N PHE A 19 -21.76 -0.52 -4.07
CA PHE A 19 -22.72 -1.53 -3.64
C PHE A 19 -22.92 -1.40 -2.10
N THR A 20 -23.96 -0.69 -1.69
CA THR A 20 -24.65 -0.81 -0.38
C THR A 20 -25.51 -2.08 -0.42
N GLU A 21 -25.90 -2.80 0.63
CA GLU A 21 -25.77 -2.79 2.09
C GLU A 21 -26.17 -4.24 2.50
N VAL A 22 -25.84 -4.73 3.70
CA VAL A 22 -26.18 -6.06 4.27
C VAL A 22 -25.26 -7.26 3.92
N VAL A 23 -24.68 -7.39 2.71
CA VAL A 23 -23.67 -8.44 2.40
C VAL A 23 -22.23 -8.03 2.78
N VAL A 24 -22.05 -6.76 3.13
CA VAL A 24 -20.75 -6.10 3.35
C VAL A 24 -19.99 -6.52 4.62
N PRO A 25 -20.61 -6.77 5.79
CA PRO A 25 -19.83 -7.00 7.02
C PRO A 25 -19.12 -8.36 7.02
N VAL A 26 -19.76 -9.41 6.50
CA VAL A 26 -19.14 -10.74 6.33
C VAL A 26 -17.98 -10.65 5.34
N ALA A 27 -18.15 -9.89 4.26
CA ALA A 27 -17.11 -9.66 3.27
C ALA A 27 -15.90 -8.91 3.88
N VAL A 28 -16.12 -7.85 4.66
CA VAL A 28 -15.01 -7.09 5.29
C VAL A 28 -14.28 -7.92 6.34
N ALA A 29 -15.00 -8.73 7.14
CA ALA A 29 -14.37 -9.64 8.10
C ALA A 29 -13.49 -10.67 7.39
N HIS A 30 -13.98 -11.25 6.28
CA HIS A 30 -13.21 -12.16 5.44
C HIS A 30 -11.97 -11.49 4.84
N ILE A 31 -12.10 -10.27 4.30
CA ILE A 31 -10.96 -9.50 3.76
C ILE A 31 -9.89 -9.24 4.84
N ARG A 32 -10.30 -8.90 6.07
CA ARG A 32 -9.37 -8.71 7.19
C ARG A 32 -8.71 -10.02 7.63
N ALA A 33 -9.42 -11.15 7.55
CA ALA A 33 -8.84 -12.47 7.81
C ALA A 33 -7.78 -12.82 6.74
N GLU A 34 -8.09 -12.61 5.45
CA GLU A 34 -7.14 -12.77 4.34
C GLU A 34 -5.89 -11.90 4.56
N ALA A 35 -6.06 -10.62 4.92
CA ALA A 35 -4.95 -9.71 5.19
C ALA A 35 -4.04 -10.19 6.33
N ARG A 36 -4.62 -10.66 7.45
CA ARG A 36 -3.86 -11.21 8.58
C ARG A 36 -3.08 -12.46 8.19
N HIS A 37 -3.70 -13.36 7.42
CA HIS A 37 -3.06 -14.56 6.91
C HIS A 37 -1.86 -14.22 6.01
N LEU A 38 -2.05 -13.32 5.04
CA LEU A 38 -0.96 -12.87 4.16
C LEU A 38 0.16 -12.18 4.94
N ARG A 39 -0.18 -11.41 5.99
CA ARG A 39 0.82 -10.80 6.86
C ARG A 39 1.63 -11.83 7.63
N ALA A 40 1.00 -12.90 8.12
CA ALA A 40 1.67 -14.02 8.78
C ALA A 40 2.62 -14.77 7.82
N LEU A 41 2.32 -14.81 6.52
CA LEU A 41 3.22 -15.32 5.48
C LEU A 41 4.37 -14.35 5.12
N GLY A 42 4.53 -13.24 5.84
CA GLY A 42 5.62 -12.28 5.65
C GLY A 42 5.38 -11.23 4.56
N TRP A 43 4.19 -11.14 3.97
CA TRP A 43 3.92 -10.15 2.93
C TRP A 43 3.94 -8.72 3.52
N SER A 44 4.45 -7.77 2.74
CA SER A 44 4.42 -6.35 3.11
C SER A 44 3.01 -5.76 2.96
N TYR A 45 2.67 -4.75 3.76
CA TYR A 45 1.36 -4.09 3.68
C TYR A 45 1.05 -3.54 2.28
N ARG A 46 2.05 -2.99 1.58
CA ARG A 46 1.89 -2.55 0.19
C ARG A 46 1.48 -3.68 -0.75
N ARG A 47 2.10 -4.85 -0.63
CA ARG A 47 1.78 -6.03 -1.46
C ARG A 47 0.39 -6.56 -1.13
N ILE A 48 0.04 -6.63 0.16
CA ILE A 48 -1.28 -7.05 0.63
C ILE A 48 -2.34 -6.09 0.09
N ALA A 49 -2.18 -4.78 0.28
CA ALA A 49 -3.11 -3.76 -0.18
C ALA A 49 -3.36 -3.86 -1.70
N ARG A 50 -2.31 -3.96 -2.51
CA ARG A 50 -2.45 -4.13 -3.98
C ARG A 50 -3.24 -5.39 -4.35
N ARG A 51 -2.99 -6.51 -3.67
CA ARG A 51 -3.78 -7.74 -3.87
C ARG A 51 -5.25 -7.53 -3.51
N LEU A 52 -5.53 -6.89 -2.38
CA LEU A 52 -6.89 -6.64 -1.93
C LEU A 52 -7.63 -5.68 -2.87
N GLN A 53 -6.97 -4.62 -3.37
CA GLN A 53 -7.53 -3.72 -4.40
C GLN A 53 -7.93 -4.52 -5.64
N ALA A 54 -7.01 -5.33 -6.19
CA ALA A 54 -7.27 -6.09 -7.41
C ALA A 54 -8.39 -7.12 -7.24
N ARG A 55 -8.39 -7.87 -6.13
CA ARG A 55 -9.35 -8.96 -5.88
C ARG A 55 -10.74 -8.45 -5.52
N HIS A 56 -10.83 -7.40 -4.70
CA HIS A 56 -12.09 -6.93 -4.12
C HIS A 56 -12.55 -5.56 -4.67
N ARG A 57 -11.84 -5.00 -5.66
CA ARG A 57 -12.10 -3.68 -6.27
C ARG A 57 -12.22 -2.54 -5.26
N LEU A 58 -11.37 -2.58 -4.24
CA LEU A 58 -11.33 -1.58 -3.18
C LEU A 58 -10.53 -0.37 -3.64
N GLY A 59 -10.93 0.82 -3.18
CA GLY A 59 -10.10 2.02 -3.28
C GLY A 59 -8.84 1.91 -2.42
N ALA A 60 -7.79 2.63 -2.80
CA ALA A 60 -6.47 2.47 -2.21
C ALA A 60 -6.44 2.66 -0.70
N LEU A 61 -7.07 3.73 -0.19
CA LEU A 61 -7.15 4.01 1.24
C LEU A 61 -7.82 2.87 2.03
N VAL A 62 -8.93 2.34 1.52
CA VAL A 62 -9.65 1.21 2.14
C VAL A 62 -8.77 -0.03 2.16
N ALA A 63 -8.12 -0.34 1.04
CA ALA A 63 -7.27 -1.51 0.92
C ALA A 63 -6.06 -1.45 1.86
N PHE A 64 -5.42 -0.30 2.02
CA PHE A 64 -4.33 -0.14 2.98
C PHE A 64 -4.81 -0.30 4.41
N ARG A 65 -5.95 0.31 4.79
CA ARG A 65 -6.51 0.10 6.14
C ARG A 65 -6.81 -1.38 6.40
N LEU A 66 -7.41 -2.07 5.43
CA LEU A 66 -7.75 -3.48 5.56
C LEU A 66 -6.53 -4.40 5.51
N ALA A 67 -5.45 -4.02 4.81
CA ALA A 67 -4.17 -4.73 4.83
C ALA A 67 -3.55 -4.78 6.24
N HIS A 68 -3.79 -3.75 7.04
CA HIS A 68 -3.45 -3.72 8.47
C HIS A 68 -4.46 -4.46 9.36
N GLY A 69 -5.61 -4.87 8.82
CA GLY A 69 -6.67 -5.54 9.55
C GLY A 69 -7.48 -4.62 10.45
N TRP A 70 -7.48 -3.30 10.22
CA TRP A 70 -8.10 -2.31 11.10
C TRP A 70 -9.54 -1.94 10.67
N THR A 71 -10.39 -1.64 11.66
CA THR A 71 -11.64 -0.91 11.42
C THR A 71 -11.37 0.59 11.24
N GLN A 72 -12.37 1.37 10.86
CA GLN A 72 -12.23 2.83 10.73
C GLN A 72 -11.96 3.48 12.08
N GLU A 73 -12.63 3.04 13.15
CA GLU A 73 -12.44 3.50 14.53
C GLU A 73 -11.03 3.17 15.01
N GLU A 74 -10.55 1.97 14.68
CA GLU A 74 -9.23 1.50 15.07
C GLU A 74 -8.10 2.29 14.37
N ALA A 75 -8.30 2.64 13.10
CA ALA A 75 -7.37 3.52 12.38
C ALA A 75 -7.39 4.94 12.96
N ALA A 76 -8.57 5.45 13.33
CA ALA A 76 -8.71 6.73 14.00
C ALA A 76 -8.04 6.78 15.36
N ARG A 77 -8.17 5.71 16.14
CA ARG A 77 -7.48 5.55 17.42
C ARG A 77 -5.97 5.63 17.24
N ARG A 78 -5.39 4.81 16.36
CA ARG A 78 -3.95 4.81 16.07
C ARG A 78 -3.42 6.15 15.58
N TRP A 79 -4.21 6.86 14.78
CA TRP A 79 -3.86 8.21 14.36
C TRP A 79 -3.77 9.17 15.55
N ASN A 80 -4.78 9.17 16.41
CA ASN A 80 -4.83 10.09 17.56
C ASN A 80 -3.72 9.78 18.57
N GLU A 81 -3.37 8.49 18.74
CA GLU A 81 -2.24 8.06 19.56
C GLU A 81 -0.90 8.57 19.01
N ARG A 82 -0.71 8.53 17.69
CA ARG A 82 0.56 8.94 17.06
C ARG A 82 0.74 10.45 16.95
N TRP A 83 -0.36 11.21 16.79
CA TRP A 83 -0.32 12.67 16.66
C TRP A 83 -1.27 13.36 17.63
N PRO A 84 -0.99 13.31 18.95
CA PRO A 84 -1.82 13.98 19.94
C PRO A 84 -1.78 15.52 19.75
N GLY A 85 -2.88 16.19 20.11
CA GLY A 85 -2.95 17.65 20.16
C GLY A 85 -2.94 18.40 18.82
N ARG A 86 -2.93 17.72 17.68
CA ARG A 86 -2.91 18.37 16.34
C ARG A 86 -4.29 18.70 15.77
N GLY A 87 -5.19 19.15 16.65
CA GLY A 87 -6.58 19.53 16.35
C GLY A 87 -7.62 18.56 16.93
N PRO A 88 -8.88 18.63 16.47
CA PRO A 88 -9.94 17.75 16.95
C PRO A 88 -9.59 16.28 16.72
N ALA A 89 -9.87 15.45 17.73
CA ALA A 89 -9.66 14.02 17.66
C ALA A 89 -10.36 13.44 16.43
N LYS A 90 -9.64 12.63 15.66
CA LYS A 90 -10.21 11.98 14.49
C LYS A 90 -11.08 10.81 14.93
N THR A 91 -12.13 10.54 14.15
CA THR A 91 -13.11 9.49 14.42
C THR A 91 -13.31 8.61 13.19
N GLY A 92 -13.99 7.46 13.32
CA GLY A 92 -14.31 6.58 12.18
C GLY A 92 -15.03 7.33 11.04
N LYS A 93 -15.87 8.31 11.37
CA LYS A 93 -16.52 9.21 10.39
C LYS A 93 -15.53 9.98 9.51
N THR A 94 -14.37 10.36 10.07
CA THR A 94 -13.31 11.01 9.28
C THR A 94 -12.75 10.06 8.22
N TRP A 95 -12.51 8.79 8.59
CA TRP A 95 -12.07 7.76 7.64
C TRP A 95 -13.13 7.49 6.58
N SER A 96 -14.40 7.40 6.96
CA SER A 96 -15.51 7.24 6.02
C SER A 96 -15.51 8.33 4.94
N TYR A 97 -15.26 9.59 5.30
CA TYR A 97 -15.15 10.69 4.33
C TYR A 97 -13.95 10.54 3.38
N TRP A 98 -12.78 10.16 3.89
CA TRP A 98 -11.59 9.98 3.04
C TRP A 98 -11.72 8.77 2.12
N GLU A 99 -12.28 7.67 2.61
CA GLU A 99 -12.43 6.42 1.86
C GLU A 99 -13.52 6.48 0.80
N SER A 100 -14.48 7.38 0.96
CA SER A 100 -15.52 7.60 -0.04
C SER A 100 -15.09 8.55 -1.16
N TRP A 101 -13.94 9.24 -1.02
CA TRP A 101 -13.39 10.12 -2.05
C TRP A 101 -12.65 9.29 -3.11
N PRO A 102 -12.76 9.61 -4.43
CA PRO A 102 -13.39 10.79 -5.05
C PRO A 102 -14.90 10.66 -5.32
N GLY A 103 -15.56 9.62 -4.79
CA GLY A 103 -16.99 9.39 -4.94
C GLY A 103 -17.89 10.38 -4.17
N LYS A 104 -19.21 10.21 -4.36
CA LYS A 104 -20.24 11.08 -3.76
C LYS A 104 -20.19 10.99 -2.24
N GLY A 105 -20.11 12.14 -1.57
CA GLY A 105 -20.09 12.24 -0.12
C GLY A 105 -18.70 12.09 0.51
N GLY A 106 -17.68 11.78 -0.28
CA GLY A 106 -16.29 11.80 0.16
C GLY A 106 -15.71 13.21 0.28
N ARG A 107 -14.64 13.36 1.05
CA ARG A 107 -13.83 14.59 1.14
C ARG A 107 -12.38 14.27 0.86
N ALA A 108 -11.74 15.05 0.00
CA ALA A 108 -10.34 14.89 -0.32
C ALA A 108 -9.47 15.06 0.95
N PRO A 109 -8.59 14.10 1.27
CA PRO A 109 -7.57 14.32 2.29
C PRO A 109 -6.57 15.40 1.80
N SER A 110 -6.12 16.27 2.71
CA SER A 110 -5.07 17.23 2.37
C SER A 110 -3.72 16.53 2.18
N ALA A 111 -2.76 17.19 1.53
CA ALA A 111 -1.41 16.64 1.34
C ALA A 111 -0.75 16.22 2.67
N THR A 112 -0.86 17.05 3.71
CA THR A 112 -0.35 16.71 5.05
C THR A 112 -1.05 15.49 5.65
N VAL A 113 -2.35 15.34 5.41
CA VAL A 113 -3.10 14.15 5.85
C VAL A 113 -2.63 12.92 5.09
N LEU A 114 -2.46 13.00 3.76
CA LEU A 114 -1.94 11.90 2.96
C LEU A 114 -0.55 11.45 3.41
N SER A 115 0.38 12.38 3.69
CA SER A 115 1.71 12.04 4.19
C SER A 115 1.65 11.29 5.53
N ARG A 116 0.80 11.73 6.45
CA ARG A 116 0.61 11.04 7.74
C ARG A 116 -0.08 9.69 7.58
N LEU A 117 -1.07 9.58 6.69
CA LEU A 117 -1.68 8.28 6.36
C LEU A 117 -0.64 7.33 5.78
N ALA A 118 0.26 7.81 4.93
CA ALA A 118 1.33 7.03 4.35
C ALA A 118 2.30 6.51 5.43
N GLU A 119 2.67 7.39 6.37
CA GLU A 119 3.48 7.04 7.55
C GLU A 119 2.76 6.05 8.48
N LEU A 120 1.44 6.19 8.65
CA LEU A 120 0.62 5.30 9.47
C LEU A 120 0.48 3.91 8.83
N TYR A 121 0.33 3.86 7.50
CA TYR A 121 0.15 2.63 6.74
C TYR A 121 1.44 2.02 6.21
N LEU A 122 2.59 2.64 6.46
CA LEU A 122 3.92 2.19 6.03
C LEU A 122 4.02 2.04 4.50
N CYS A 123 3.61 3.09 3.79
CA CYS A 123 3.61 3.15 2.32
C CYS A 123 4.01 4.54 1.82
N ARG A 124 4.08 4.71 0.49
CA ARG A 124 4.30 6.04 -0.10
C ARG A 124 2.97 6.80 -0.17
N PRO A 125 2.95 8.14 -0.07
CA PRO A 125 1.72 8.91 -0.24
C PRO A 125 1.01 8.63 -1.57
N GLY A 126 1.77 8.41 -2.64
CA GLY A 126 1.21 8.05 -3.95
C GLY A 126 0.55 6.67 -3.99
N ASP A 127 0.95 5.71 -3.15
CA ASP A 127 0.28 4.40 -3.08
C ASP A 127 -1.16 4.51 -2.53
N LEU A 128 -1.51 5.63 -1.87
CA LEU A 128 -2.85 5.88 -1.30
C LEU A 128 -3.82 6.56 -2.27
N LEU A 129 -3.37 6.89 -3.48
CA LEU A 129 -4.18 7.51 -4.51
C LEU A 129 -4.57 6.45 -5.54
N ASP A 130 -5.86 6.40 -5.87
CA ASP A 130 -6.34 5.58 -6.98
C ASP A 130 -6.03 6.27 -8.31
N GLY A 131 -5.50 5.52 -9.27
CA GLY A 131 -5.18 6.03 -10.60
C GLY A 131 -3.99 5.31 -11.22
N PRO A 132 -3.77 5.48 -12.53
CA PRO A 132 -2.55 5.01 -13.18
C PRO A 132 -1.34 5.83 -12.69
N ASP A 133 -0.19 5.16 -12.61
CA ASP A 133 1.09 5.84 -12.48
C ASP A 133 1.50 6.35 -13.87
N PHE A 134 1.57 7.67 -14.03
CA PHE A 134 1.94 8.28 -15.30
C PHE A 134 3.45 8.49 -15.44
N GLY A 135 4.25 8.09 -14.44
CA GLY A 135 5.72 8.10 -14.56
C GLY A 135 6.23 7.22 -15.70
N GLU A 136 5.49 6.16 -16.05
CA GLU A 136 5.80 5.31 -17.21
C GLU A 136 5.69 6.04 -18.56
N LEU A 137 4.98 7.17 -18.60
CA LEU A 137 4.88 8.01 -19.81
C LEU A 137 6.09 8.94 -19.98
N ASP A 138 6.90 9.10 -18.93
CA ASP A 138 8.11 9.89 -19.00
C ASP A 138 9.20 9.08 -19.72
N ALA A 139 9.63 9.57 -20.89
CA ALA A 139 10.72 8.96 -21.66
C ALA A 139 12.10 9.25 -21.03
N GLY A 140 12.16 10.14 -20.03
CA GLY A 140 13.35 10.39 -19.23
C GLY A 140 13.70 9.15 -18.41
N ALA A 141 14.92 8.63 -18.63
CA ALA A 141 15.49 7.67 -17.69
C ALA A 141 15.92 8.44 -16.44
N ASP A 142 15.04 8.52 -15.44
CA ASP A 142 15.49 8.70 -14.06
C ASP A 142 16.33 7.46 -13.74
N GLY A 143 17.64 7.52 -14.06
CA GLY A 143 18.59 6.46 -13.80
C GLY A 143 18.36 6.00 -12.37
N ALA A 144 18.18 4.69 -12.16
CA ALA A 144 17.77 4.08 -10.91
C ALA A 144 18.57 4.66 -9.73
N GLY A 145 18.04 5.74 -9.16
CA GLY A 145 18.71 6.59 -8.20
C GLY A 145 18.71 5.84 -6.88
N ASP A 146 19.78 5.09 -6.71
CA ASP A 146 20.45 4.77 -5.47
C ASP A 146 19.68 5.19 -4.21
N ARG A 147 18.92 4.25 -3.65
CA ARG A 147 18.49 4.29 -2.25
C ARG A 147 19.38 3.41 -1.39
N SER A 148 20.66 3.30 -1.73
CA SER A 148 21.67 2.79 -0.83
C SER A 148 22.21 3.94 0.01
N ALA A 149 21.81 3.92 1.28
CA ALA A 149 22.53 4.51 2.41
C ALA A 149 23.13 5.92 2.23
N ALA A 150 22.30 6.96 2.38
CA ALA A 150 22.78 8.20 2.98
C ALA A 150 23.01 7.95 4.49
N GLY A 151 24.05 7.18 4.81
CA GLY A 151 24.71 7.25 6.10
C GLY A 151 25.51 8.54 6.15
N CYS A 152 24.85 9.66 6.45
CA CYS A 152 25.54 10.90 6.76
C CYS A 152 26.05 10.81 8.21
N SER A 153 27.21 10.22 8.40
CA SER A 153 28.10 10.57 9.51
C SER A 153 29.20 11.48 8.96
N CYS A 154 29.20 12.74 9.37
CA CYS A 154 30.43 13.52 9.38
C CYS A 154 30.46 14.40 10.63
N GLU A 155 31.13 13.85 11.63
CA GLU A 155 31.86 14.60 12.65
C GLU A 155 33.10 15.26 12.02
N ALA A 156 33.45 16.44 12.54
CA ALA A 156 34.34 17.42 11.93
C ALA A 156 35.84 17.12 12.08
N GLY A 157 36.66 17.57 11.12
CA GLY A 157 38.10 17.78 11.36
C GLY A 157 39.04 17.86 10.13
N ALA A 158 39.26 19.08 9.65
CA ALA A 158 40.50 19.71 9.13
C ALA A 158 41.43 19.08 8.05
N VAL A 159 41.58 19.87 6.95
CA VAL A 159 42.81 20.37 6.28
C VAL A 159 43.78 19.38 5.58
N GLY A 160 43.99 19.61 4.27
CA GLY A 160 45.34 19.76 3.70
C GLY A 160 45.86 18.68 2.74
N ASP A 161 45.77 18.98 1.45
CA ASP A 161 46.73 18.78 0.35
C ASP A 161 47.10 17.39 -0.23
N ASP A 162 47.22 17.46 -1.56
CA ASP A 162 48.00 16.68 -2.54
C ASP A 162 47.63 15.25 -2.99
N ASP A 163 47.93 15.10 -4.29
CA ASP A 163 47.65 14.08 -5.28
C ASP A 163 48.25 12.67 -5.05
N ASP A 164 47.74 11.75 -5.88
CA ASP A 164 48.37 10.49 -6.32
C ASP A 164 48.45 9.32 -5.32
N ARG A 165 47.55 8.33 -5.50
CA ARG A 165 47.92 6.97 -5.92
C ARG A 165 46.73 6.03 -6.11
N CYS A 166 46.70 5.43 -7.31
CA CYS A 166 45.91 4.27 -7.65
C CYS A 166 46.31 3.01 -6.85
N ALA A 167 45.35 2.06 -6.86
CA ALA A 167 45.52 0.60 -6.83
C ALA A 167 45.62 -0.11 -5.46
N GLY A 168 44.56 -0.86 -5.15
CA GLY A 168 44.46 -1.83 -4.06
C GLY A 168 43.22 -1.52 -3.22
N LEU A 169 42.05 -2.10 -3.48
CA LEU A 169 41.74 -3.45 -3.00
C LEU A 169 40.40 -3.95 -3.62
N LEU A 170 40.38 -4.10 -4.94
CA LEU A 170 39.48 -5.07 -5.58
C LEU A 170 40.02 -6.48 -5.28
N SER A 171 39.76 -7.03 -4.08
CA SER A 171 40.12 -8.44 -3.83
C SER A 171 39.30 -9.19 -2.77
N VAL A 172 38.27 -8.63 -2.13
CA VAL A 172 37.48 -9.41 -1.15
C VAL A 172 35.98 -9.09 -1.23
N ALA A 173 35.32 -9.55 -2.29
CA ALA A 173 33.87 -9.79 -2.29
C ALA A 173 33.39 -10.71 -3.43
N ALA A 174 34.29 -11.19 -4.30
CA ALA A 174 33.96 -12.12 -5.38
C ALA A 174 33.80 -13.59 -4.93
N THR A 175 33.85 -13.89 -3.62
CA THR A 175 33.95 -15.28 -3.15
C THR A 175 32.65 -15.88 -2.63
N LEU A 176 31.47 -15.26 -2.75
CA LEU A 176 30.23 -15.91 -2.33
C LEU A 176 29.08 -15.74 -3.34
N ALA A 177 29.31 -16.27 -4.54
CA ALA A 177 28.22 -16.66 -5.44
C ALA A 177 27.73 -18.09 -5.10
N SER A 178 26.58 -18.15 -4.41
CA SER A 178 25.49 -19.14 -4.58
C SER A 178 25.73 -20.64 -4.23
N PRO A 179 24.71 -21.53 -4.22
CA PRO A 179 23.27 -21.40 -3.88
C PRO A 179 22.84 -22.45 -2.82
N THR A 180 21.77 -22.19 -2.03
CA THR A 180 20.92 -23.29 -1.57
C THR A 180 19.48 -22.99 -1.91
N GLY A 181 18.95 -23.79 -2.83
CA GLY A 181 17.56 -23.80 -3.22
C GLY A 181 16.67 -24.00 -2.00
N ARG A 182 15.70 -23.11 -1.83
CA ARG A 182 14.43 -23.46 -1.22
C ARG A 182 13.41 -23.34 -2.33
N ASP A 183 12.91 -24.49 -2.76
CA ASP A 183 11.78 -24.61 -3.67
C ASP A 183 10.59 -23.86 -3.08
N ALA A 184 10.38 -22.62 -3.53
CA ALA A 184 9.16 -21.90 -3.28
C ALA A 184 8.08 -22.53 -4.16
N PRO A 185 6.96 -23.02 -3.59
CA PRO A 185 5.88 -23.59 -4.39
C PRO A 185 5.35 -22.53 -5.36
N SER A 186 5.15 -22.93 -6.61
CA SER A 186 4.60 -22.06 -7.65
C SER A 186 3.20 -21.57 -7.25
N ALA A 187 2.81 -20.41 -7.77
CA ALA A 187 1.47 -19.84 -7.53
C ALA A 187 0.34 -20.84 -7.85
N THR A 188 0.54 -21.69 -8.85
CA THR A 188 -0.40 -22.75 -9.24
C THR A 188 -0.52 -23.87 -8.19
N ALA A 189 0.57 -24.24 -7.51
CA ALA A 189 0.54 -25.21 -6.42
C ALA A 189 -0.18 -24.68 -5.18
N ILE A 190 -0.11 -23.36 -4.95
CA ILE A 190 -0.84 -22.69 -3.86
C ILE A 190 -2.34 -22.61 -4.18
N GLU A 191 -2.70 -22.32 -5.45
CA GLU A 191 -4.10 -22.25 -5.86
C GLU A 191 -4.81 -23.63 -5.82
N ALA A 192 -4.11 -24.71 -6.16
CA ALA A 192 -4.64 -26.07 -6.05
C ALA A 192 -4.97 -26.46 -4.60
N ARG A 193 -4.10 -26.14 -3.63
CA ARG A 193 -4.36 -26.42 -2.20
C ARG A 193 -5.50 -25.58 -1.61
N LEU A 194 -5.70 -24.37 -2.12
CA LEU A 194 -6.81 -23.53 -1.69
C LEU A 194 -8.15 -24.06 -2.24
N ALA A 195 -8.17 -24.69 -3.41
CA ALA A 195 -9.36 -25.32 -3.97
C ALA A 195 -9.82 -26.54 -3.14
N GLU A 196 -8.90 -27.38 -2.67
CA GLU A 196 -9.19 -28.54 -1.80
C GLU A 196 -9.86 -28.12 -0.47
N PHE A 197 -9.51 -26.96 0.05
CA PHE A 197 -10.09 -26.42 1.29
C PHE A 197 -11.52 -25.88 1.13
N VAL A 198 -11.90 -25.48 -0.10
CA VAL A 198 -13.22 -24.89 -0.38
C VAL A 198 -14.26 -25.97 -0.67
N THR A 199 -13.87 -27.15 -1.17
CA THR A 199 -14.79 -28.26 -1.49
C THR A 199 -15.36 -28.99 -0.26
N GLY A 200 -14.84 -28.74 0.95
CA GLY A 200 -15.30 -29.36 2.19
C GLY A 200 -16.40 -28.60 2.96
N TRP A 201 -16.86 -27.45 2.46
CA TRP A 201 -17.87 -26.67 3.18
C TRP A 201 -19.28 -27.21 2.92
N VAL A 202 -19.76 -28.07 3.83
CA VAL A 202 -21.18 -28.42 3.96
C VAL A 202 -21.86 -27.35 4.83
N PRO A 203 -22.95 -26.69 4.38
CA PRO A 203 -23.72 -25.81 5.25
C PRO A 203 -24.45 -26.66 6.29
N ALA A 204 -24.33 -26.31 7.57
CA ALA A 204 -25.17 -26.89 8.62
C ALA A 204 -26.63 -26.49 8.38
N ALA A 205 -27.52 -27.49 8.35
CA ALA A 205 -28.96 -27.36 8.16
C ALA A 205 -29.67 -26.72 9.36
#